data_AF-C5FU48-F1
#
_entry.id   AF-C5FU48-F1
#
_cell.length_a   1.000
_cell.length_b   1.000
_cell.length_c   1.000
_cell.angle_alpha   90.00
_cell.angle_beta   90.00
_cell.angle_gamma   90.00
#
_symmetry.space_group_name_H-M   'P 1'
#
loop_
_entity.id
_entity.type
_entity.pdbx_description
1 polymer ?
#
loop_
_entity_poly.entity_id
_entity_poly.type
_entity_poly.pdbx_seq_one_letter_code
_entity_poly.pdbx_strand_id
1 'polypeptide(L)'
;MGSSDRTPTAGRVSKLVVLSYVVDWIVILHSFSLRDPNISYPFAAKETVSVTVLVLVTLVAPLVLIALFSLLFIPGRSAAAGTPTSLIWRRKLWEWNAGWMGLGVAYACTYAATEGMKVLFGKPRPDMLSRCDPDLSDIASHVVSGLGQRLEGAPELVTWTICRNTSSRLLRDGFVSFPSGHSSIYLTLWVSSKLFIAFPNLSPAHFTRHVRAASFQQQPEDEETPHTSSSSDTIPLREQGAAPPTYLLLIAAIPICTAVFIASSRWVDNRHFGFDILFGSVLGTLFAWIGFSLYHIPLTSGAGWAWGPRSRHLAFFAGVGFPTYGCAMDEHQHRSGEALPQ
;
A
#
# COMPACT_ATOMS: atom_id res chain seq x y z
N MET A 1 0.38 42.72 -38.82
CA MET A 1 0.15 43.22 -37.45
C MET A 1 -1.25 42.80 -37.04
N GLY A 2 -1.37 41.92 -36.06
CA GLY A 2 -2.66 41.38 -35.60
C GLY A 2 -2.41 40.35 -34.51
N SER A 3 -2.07 40.82 -33.30
CA SER A 3 -1.88 39.98 -32.12
C SER A 3 -3.21 39.38 -31.70
N SER A 4 -3.32 38.05 -31.72
CA SER A 4 -4.40 37.33 -31.05
C SER A 4 -4.07 37.28 -29.56
N ASP A 5 -4.74 38.13 -28.81
CA ASP A 5 -4.70 38.18 -27.35
C ASP A 5 -5.49 36.99 -26.78
N ARG A 6 -4.79 36.04 -26.14
CA ARG A 6 -5.43 34.93 -25.41
C ARG A 6 -5.38 35.23 -23.93
N THR A 7 -6.44 35.81 -23.41
CA THR A 7 -6.71 35.87 -21.97
C THR A 7 -6.87 34.45 -21.42
N PRO A 8 -6.20 34.09 -20.31
CA PRO A 8 -6.37 32.77 -19.70
C PRO A 8 -7.74 32.72 -19.02
N THR A 9 -8.65 31.93 -19.57
CA THR A 9 -9.94 31.64 -18.93
C THR A 9 -9.69 30.84 -17.66
N ALA A 10 -10.00 31.47 -16.52
CA ALA A 10 -10.01 30.83 -15.21
C ALA A 10 -10.76 29.49 -15.29
N GLY A 11 -10.08 28.41 -14.91
CA GLY A 11 -10.54 27.04 -15.07
C GLY A 11 -11.92 26.83 -14.46
N ARG A 12 -12.93 26.64 -15.32
CA ARG A 12 -14.26 26.17 -14.91
C ARG A 12 -14.09 24.77 -14.33
N VAL A 13 -14.16 24.65 -13.02
CA VAL A 13 -14.19 23.36 -12.33
C VAL A 13 -15.32 22.53 -12.94
N SER A 14 -14.99 21.35 -13.47
CA SER A 14 -15.93 20.51 -14.18
C SER A 14 -17.13 20.17 -13.28
N LYS A 15 -18.36 20.31 -13.80
CA LYS A 15 -19.57 19.94 -13.06
C LYS A 15 -19.55 18.47 -12.63
N LEU A 16 -18.88 17.61 -13.38
CA LEU A 16 -18.65 16.20 -13.03
C LEU A 16 -17.71 16.06 -11.83
N VAL A 17 -16.70 16.93 -11.71
CA VAL A 17 -15.80 16.98 -10.56
C VAL A 17 -16.53 17.51 -9.33
N VAL A 18 -17.36 18.55 -9.47
CA VAL A 18 -18.21 19.01 -8.36
C VAL A 18 -19.22 17.93 -7.95
N LEU A 19 -19.84 17.24 -8.91
CA LEU A 19 -20.80 16.17 -8.67
C LEU A 19 -20.15 14.92 -8.03
N SER A 20 -18.90 14.59 -8.38
CA SER A 20 -18.18 13.50 -7.71
C SER A 20 -17.94 13.82 -6.24
N TYR A 21 -17.62 15.08 -5.91
CA TYR A 21 -17.52 15.50 -4.51
C TYR A 21 -18.88 15.48 -3.80
N VAL A 22 -20.00 15.78 -4.47
CA VAL A 22 -21.35 15.73 -3.84
C VAL A 22 -21.68 14.32 -3.31
N VAL A 23 -21.23 13.25 -3.98
CA VAL A 23 -21.39 11.87 -3.49
C VAL A 23 -20.53 11.63 -2.23
N ASP A 24 -19.35 12.26 -2.13
CA ASP A 24 -18.50 12.21 -0.94
C ASP A 24 -19.11 12.94 0.29
N TRP A 25 -20.14 13.77 0.10
CA TRP A 25 -20.81 14.51 1.18
C TRP A 25 -22.03 13.79 1.78
N ILE A 26 -22.46 12.66 1.22
CA ILE A 26 -23.56 11.86 1.78
C ILE A 26 -23.01 10.97 2.90
N VAL A 27 -22.77 11.56 4.08
CA VAL A 27 -22.43 10.80 5.27
C VAL A 27 -23.68 10.08 5.77
N ILE A 28 -23.67 8.75 5.73
CA ILE A 28 -24.72 7.92 6.33
C ILE A 28 -24.49 7.92 7.84
N LEU A 29 -25.38 8.54 8.60
CA LEU A 29 -25.33 8.55 10.06
C LEU A 29 -26.23 7.45 10.60
N HIS A 30 -25.64 6.46 11.25
CA HIS A 30 -26.38 5.35 11.83
C HIS A 30 -27.02 5.74 13.17
N SER A 31 -28.16 5.10 13.47
CA SER A 31 -28.75 5.17 14.81
C SER A 31 -27.88 4.40 15.81
N PHE A 32 -27.81 4.90 17.05
CA PHE A 32 -26.97 4.33 18.11
C PHE A 32 -27.74 4.29 19.43
N SER A 33 -27.31 3.46 20.37
CA SER A 33 -27.91 3.37 21.71
C SER A 33 -27.12 4.18 22.71
N LEU A 34 -27.79 4.99 23.53
CA LEU A 34 -27.15 5.75 24.61
C LEU A 34 -26.59 4.84 25.72
N ARG A 35 -27.03 3.58 25.79
CA ARG A 35 -26.61 2.60 26.80
C ARG A 35 -25.48 1.69 26.34
N ASP A 36 -24.98 1.85 25.12
CA ASP A 36 -23.90 1.00 24.62
C ASP A 36 -22.56 1.38 25.25
N PRO A 37 -21.95 0.50 26.08
CA PRO A 37 -20.67 0.78 26.73
C PRO A 37 -19.50 0.89 25.75
N ASN A 38 -19.65 0.38 24.52
CA ASN A 38 -18.58 0.41 23.53
C ASN A 38 -18.36 1.81 22.94
N ILE A 39 -19.34 2.72 23.06
CA ILE A 39 -19.31 4.09 22.51
C ILE A 39 -19.31 5.19 23.59
N SER A 40 -19.16 4.78 24.86
CA SER A 40 -19.20 5.66 26.04
C SER A 40 -17.83 6.05 26.57
N TYR A 41 -16.75 5.84 25.80
CA TYR A 41 -15.40 6.22 26.23
C TYR A 41 -15.21 7.75 26.19
N PRO A 42 -14.31 8.30 27.02
CA PRO A 42 -14.05 9.74 27.04
C PRO A 42 -13.30 10.20 25.78
N PHE A 43 -13.65 11.39 25.30
CA PHE A 43 -12.97 12.05 24.18
C PHE A 43 -11.55 12.45 24.57
N ALA A 44 -10.57 11.88 23.88
CA ALA A 44 -9.17 12.27 24.00
C ALA A 44 -8.91 13.57 23.22
N ALA A 45 -8.90 14.70 23.94
CA ALA A 45 -8.68 16.04 23.37
C ALA A 45 -7.28 16.21 22.76
N LYS A 46 -6.28 15.54 23.34
CA LYS A 46 -4.91 15.49 22.82
C LYS A 46 -4.62 14.08 22.31
N GLU A 47 -4.45 13.96 21.00
CA GLU A 47 -4.05 12.71 20.37
C GLU A 47 -2.58 12.41 20.67
N THR A 48 -2.28 11.14 20.97
CA THR A 48 -0.90 10.66 21.14
C THR A 48 -0.10 10.85 19.84
N VAL A 49 -0.74 10.56 18.70
CA VAL A 49 -0.19 10.80 17.36
C VAL A 49 -1.15 11.70 16.59
N SER A 50 -0.76 12.94 16.34
CA SER A 50 -1.58 13.87 15.57
C SER A 50 -1.67 13.46 14.10
N VAL A 51 -2.74 13.89 13.42
CA VAL A 51 -2.93 13.67 11.98
C VAL A 51 -1.76 14.21 11.15
N THR A 52 -1.15 15.32 11.56
CA THR A 52 0.03 15.88 10.89
C THR A 52 1.23 14.96 11.00
N VAL A 53 1.54 14.48 12.22
CA VAL A 53 2.65 13.53 12.44
C VAL A 53 2.41 12.24 11.65
N LEU A 54 1.16 11.78 11.61
CA LEU A 54 0.77 10.61 10.85
C LEU A 54 1.12 10.75 9.36
N VAL A 55 0.69 11.84 8.70
CA VAL A 55 1.00 12.10 7.28
C VAL A 55 2.50 12.22 7.04
N LEU A 56 3.22 12.89 7.95
CA LEU A 56 4.68 13.02 7.84
C LEU A 56 5.37 11.66 7.89
N VAL A 57 4.95 10.78 8.79
CA VAL A 57 5.59 9.47 9.00
C VAL A 57 5.18 8.43 7.95
N THR A 58 3.91 8.40 7.53
CA THR A 58 3.41 7.32 6.65
C THR A 58 3.46 7.66 5.17
N LEU A 59 3.58 8.93 4.79
CA LEU A 59 3.63 9.36 3.39
C LEU A 59 4.93 10.11 3.07
N VAL A 60 5.23 11.18 3.80
CA VAL A 60 6.38 12.05 3.48
C VAL A 60 7.70 11.33 3.73
N ALA A 61 7.87 10.67 4.88
CA ALA A 61 9.10 9.95 5.19
C ALA A 61 9.38 8.82 4.18
N PRO A 62 8.43 7.93 3.80
CA PRO A 62 8.65 6.96 2.74
C PRO A 62 9.03 7.58 1.39
N LEU A 63 8.39 8.67 0.97
CA LEU A 63 8.73 9.36 -0.28
C LEU A 63 10.19 9.82 -0.28
N VAL A 64 10.62 10.43 0.83
CA VAL A 64 12.00 10.91 1.00
C VAL A 64 12.99 9.75 1.07
N LEU A 65 12.70 8.71 1.86
CA LEU A 65 13.57 7.54 2.01
C LEU A 65 13.78 6.81 0.68
N ILE A 66 12.70 6.60 -0.10
CA ILE A 66 12.79 5.98 -1.42
C ILE A 66 13.66 6.81 -2.35
N ALA A 67 13.46 8.13 -2.39
CA ALA A 67 14.23 9.05 -3.22
C ALA A 67 15.71 9.03 -2.84
N LEU A 68 16.03 9.28 -1.56
CA LEU A 68 17.40 9.32 -1.07
C LEU A 68 18.12 7.99 -1.30
N PHE A 69 17.49 6.87 -0.97
CA PHE A 69 18.14 5.58 -1.16
C PHE A 69 18.37 5.27 -2.65
N SER A 70 17.41 5.58 -3.52
CA SER A 70 17.55 5.37 -4.96
C SER A 70 18.64 6.25 -5.57
N LEU A 71 18.78 7.49 -5.10
CA LEU A 71 19.80 8.41 -5.59
C LEU A 71 21.19 8.09 -5.04
N LEU A 72 21.30 7.56 -3.81
CA LEU A 72 22.58 7.30 -3.16
C LEU A 72 23.13 5.89 -3.45
N PHE A 73 22.30 4.84 -3.35
CA PHE A 73 22.79 3.46 -3.33
C PHE A 73 22.62 2.69 -4.65
N ILE A 74 21.76 3.13 -5.57
CA ILE A 74 21.57 2.47 -6.89
C ILE A 74 22.55 3.08 -7.90
N PRO A 75 23.16 2.36 -8.85
CA PRO A 75 23.03 0.94 -9.20
C PRO A 75 23.83 -0.01 -8.31
N GLY A 76 24.36 0.48 -7.18
CA GLY A 76 25.17 -0.30 -6.26
C GLY A 76 26.44 -0.82 -6.93
N ARG A 77 26.81 -2.06 -6.61
CA ARG A 77 27.94 -2.79 -7.21
C ARG A 77 27.59 -3.49 -8.53
N SER A 78 26.34 -3.36 -9.00
CA SER A 78 25.87 -4.07 -10.20
C SER A 78 26.26 -3.38 -11.52
N ALA A 79 26.76 -2.14 -11.48
CA ALA A 79 27.26 -1.46 -12.68
C ALA A 79 28.66 -1.98 -13.05
N ALA A 80 28.81 -2.44 -14.30
CA ALA A 80 30.11 -2.86 -14.83
C ALA A 80 31.09 -1.68 -14.91
N ALA A 81 32.38 -1.97 -14.74
CA ALA A 81 33.44 -0.99 -14.91
C ALA A 81 33.37 -0.38 -16.33
N GLY A 82 33.30 0.96 -16.42
CA GLY A 82 33.17 1.67 -17.70
C GLY A 82 31.74 2.01 -18.14
N THR A 83 30.71 1.70 -17.33
CA THR A 83 29.33 2.09 -17.66
C THR A 83 29.20 3.62 -17.73
N PRO A 84 28.61 4.19 -18.80
CA PRO A 84 28.46 5.63 -18.94
C PRO A 84 27.55 6.21 -17.84
N THR A 85 27.91 7.39 -17.33
CA THR A 85 27.20 8.08 -16.23
C THR A 85 25.73 8.36 -16.56
N SER A 86 25.41 8.61 -17.83
CA SER A 86 24.04 8.84 -18.30
C SER A 86 23.12 7.63 -18.07
N LEU A 87 23.62 6.40 -18.26
CA LEU A 87 22.85 5.17 -18.01
C LEU A 87 22.65 4.93 -16.51
N ILE A 88 23.67 5.22 -15.71
CA ILE A 88 23.61 5.15 -14.24
C ILE A 88 22.51 6.07 -13.70
N TRP A 89 22.49 7.33 -14.15
CA TRP A 89 21.47 8.30 -13.74
C TRP A 89 20.07 7.91 -14.22
N ARG A 90 19.93 7.44 -15.47
CA ARG A 90 18.66 6.91 -15.96
C ARG A 90 18.14 5.78 -15.08
N ARG A 91 19.01 4.86 -14.63
CA ARG A 91 18.63 3.77 -13.72
C ARG A 91 18.22 4.27 -12.33
N LYS A 92 19.00 5.19 -11.73
CA LYS A 92 18.65 5.82 -10.43
C LYS A 92 17.28 6.48 -10.46
N LEU A 93 17.03 7.31 -11.48
CA LEU A 93 15.76 8.02 -11.66
C LEU A 93 14.60 7.05 -11.94
N TRP A 94 14.85 5.98 -12.70
CA TRP A 94 13.84 4.97 -12.98
C TRP A 94 13.41 4.23 -11.71
N GLU A 95 14.36 3.76 -10.91
CA GLU A 95 14.10 3.06 -9.66
C GLU A 95 13.39 3.96 -8.64
N TRP A 96 13.77 5.23 -8.57
CA TRP A 96 13.05 6.23 -7.78
C TRP A 96 11.60 6.39 -8.24
N ASN A 97 11.38 6.62 -9.54
CA ASN A 97 10.06 6.78 -10.13
C ASN A 97 9.19 5.54 -9.86
N ALA A 98 9.70 4.33 -10.09
CA ALA A 98 8.97 3.08 -9.84
C ALA A 98 8.61 2.91 -8.36
N GLY A 99 9.52 3.26 -7.45
CA GLY A 99 9.26 3.30 -6.00
C GLY A 99 8.12 4.25 -5.64
N TRP A 100 8.09 5.45 -6.22
CA TRP A 100 7.02 6.41 -5.98
C TRP A 100 5.69 6.00 -6.60
N MET A 101 5.70 5.44 -7.81
CA MET A 101 4.47 4.98 -8.45
C MET A 101 3.84 3.81 -7.68
N GLY A 102 4.64 2.86 -7.19
CA GLY A 102 4.13 1.77 -6.35
C GLY A 102 3.58 2.27 -5.01
N LEU A 103 4.28 3.20 -4.35
CA LEU A 103 3.79 3.82 -3.11
C LEU A 103 2.49 4.60 -3.37
N GLY A 104 2.44 5.35 -4.46
CA GLY A 104 1.27 6.13 -4.87
C GLY A 104 0.04 5.24 -5.11
N VAL A 105 0.19 4.12 -5.81
CA VAL A 105 -0.90 3.15 -6.00
C VAL A 105 -1.34 2.55 -4.66
N ALA A 106 -0.40 2.11 -3.82
CA ALA A 106 -0.73 1.54 -2.51
C ALA A 106 -1.52 2.54 -1.64
N TYR A 107 -1.05 3.79 -1.58
CA TYR A 107 -1.68 4.85 -0.79
C TYR A 107 -3.04 5.26 -1.37
N ALA A 108 -3.13 5.48 -2.69
CA ALA A 108 -4.37 5.87 -3.35
C ALA A 108 -5.47 4.80 -3.23
N CYS A 109 -5.13 3.53 -3.44
CA CYS A 109 -6.10 2.44 -3.26
C CYS A 109 -6.55 2.31 -1.80
N THR A 110 -5.62 2.41 -0.85
CA THR A 110 -5.96 2.36 0.58
C THR A 110 -6.84 3.54 0.98
N TYR A 111 -6.51 4.74 0.53
CA TYR A 111 -7.30 5.95 0.80
C TYR A 111 -8.70 5.85 0.20
N ALA A 112 -8.82 5.49 -1.09
CA ALA A 112 -10.10 5.34 -1.75
C ALA A 112 -10.98 4.27 -1.08
N ALA A 113 -10.40 3.13 -0.72
CA ALA A 113 -11.14 2.07 -0.06
C ALA A 113 -11.57 2.46 1.38
N THR A 114 -10.68 3.10 2.14
CA THR A 114 -10.98 3.48 3.53
C THR A 114 -11.99 4.63 3.61
N GLU A 115 -11.83 5.69 2.82
CA GLU A 115 -12.81 6.78 2.77
C GLU A 115 -14.16 6.31 2.20
N GLY A 116 -14.15 5.49 1.13
CA GLY A 116 -15.38 4.90 0.61
C GLY A 116 -16.12 4.07 1.67
N MET A 117 -15.41 3.22 2.41
CA MET A 117 -16.02 2.41 3.49
C MET A 117 -16.51 3.26 4.67
N LYS A 118 -15.82 4.35 5.01
CA LYS A 118 -16.27 5.28 6.06
C LYS A 118 -17.62 5.89 5.74
N VAL A 119 -17.78 6.34 4.48
CA VAL A 119 -19.03 6.93 3.98
C VAL A 119 -20.15 5.88 3.93
N LEU A 120 -19.83 4.66 3.53
CA LEU A 120 -20.81 3.57 3.39
C LEU A 120 -21.30 3.01 4.74
N PHE A 121 -20.42 2.84 5.73
CA PHE A 121 -20.78 2.18 6.98
C PHE A 121 -21.18 3.13 8.11
N GLY A 122 -20.61 4.35 8.17
CA GLY A 122 -21.00 5.35 9.18
C GLY A 122 -20.90 4.87 10.63
N LYS A 123 -19.93 3.99 10.94
CA LYS A 123 -19.83 3.33 12.25
C LYS A 123 -19.41 4.34 13.35
N PRO A 124 -20.17 4.46 14.47
CA PRO A 124 -19.82 5.30 15.60
C PRO A 124 -18.48 4.93 16.25
N ARG A 125 -17.70 5.92 16.73
CA ARG A 125 -16.42 5.73 17.42
C ARG A 125 -16.63 5.33 18.88
N PRO A 126 -15.61 4.72 19.51
CA PRO A 126 -15.67 4.44 20.94
C PRO A 126 -15.92 5.69 21.81
N ASP A 127 -15.50 6.87 21.34
CA ASP A 127 -15.68 8.15 22.03
C ASP A 127 -16.92 8.95 21.56
N MET A 128 -17.83 8.34 20.79
CA MET A 128 -18.97 9.03 20.15
C MET A 128 -19.88 9.77 21.15
N LEU A 129 -20.29 9.14 22.26
CA LEU A 129 -21.23 9.77 23.21
C LEU A 129 -20.62 11.00 23.87
N SER A 130 -19.33 10.96 24.19
CA SER A 130 -18.62 12.10 24.78
C SER A 130 -18.46 13.28 23.81
N ARG A 131 -18.42 13.03 22.49
CA ARG A 131 -18.43 14.08 21.45
C ARG A 131 -19.83 14.66 21.23
N CYS A 132 -20.84 13.79 21.26
CA CYS A 132 -22.24 14.11 21.06
C CYS A 132 -22.80 15.03 22.15
N ASP A 133 -22.44 14.76 23.41
CA ASP A 133 -23.08 15.38 24.58
C ASP A 133 -24.62 15.30 24.49
N PRO A 134 -25.20 14.09 24.63
CA PRO A 134 -26.61 13.85 24.35
C PRO A 134 -27.54 14.58 25.31
N ASP A 135 -28.64 15.14 24.79
CA ASP A 135 -29.70 15.72 25.60
C ASP A 135 -30.57 14.63 26.25
N LEU A 136 -30.37 14.42 27.55
CA LEU A 136 -31.13 13.43 28.31
C LEU A 136 -32.54 13.90 28.70
N SER A 137 -32.87 15.18 28.49
CA SER A 137 -34.19 15.73 28.86
C SER A 137 -35.29 15.40 27.86
N ASP A 138 -34.94 15.15 26.59
CA ASP A 138 -35.89 14.87 25.51
C ASP A 138 -35.51 13.63 24.69
N ILE A 139 -35.20 12.51 25.35
CA ILE A 139 -34.81 11.28 24.65
C ILE A 139 -35.93 10.79 23.71
N ALA A 140 -37.20 10.91 24.13
CA ALA A 140 -38.36 10.34 23.45
C ALA A 140 -38.58 10.90 22.04
N SER A 141 -38.24 12.17 21.78
CA SER A 141 -38.41 12.80 20.45
C SER A 141 -37.37 12.32 19.42
N HIS A 142 -36.26 11.74 19.88
CA HIS A 142 -35.13 11.32 19.05
C HIS A 142 -35.02 9.80 18.85
N VAL A 143 -35.93 9.02 19.43
CA VAL A 143 -35.95 7.56 19.32
C VAL A 143 -36.42 7.13 17.93
N VAL A 144 -35.65 6.24 17.28
CA VAL A 144 -35.96 5.61 15.99
C VAL A 144 -36.32 4.13 16.13
N SER A 145 -35.91 3.50 17.25
CA SER A 145 -36.18 2.09 17.52
C SER A 145 -37.44 1.87 18.35
N GLY A 146 -38.13 0.77 18.08
CA GLY A 146 -39.25 0.28 18.88
C GLY A 146 -40.39 -0.26 18.01
N LEU A 147 -41.12 -1.25 18.51
CA LEU A 147 -42.39 -1.74 17.93
C LEU A 147 -43.57 -0.78 18.21
N GLY A 148 -43.29 0.51 18.46
CA GLY A 148 -44.28 1.47 18.97
C GLY A 148 -44.63 1.32 20.46
N GLN A 149 -43.90 0.48 21.21
CA GLN A 149 -44.09 0.27 22.65
C GLN A 149 -42.74 0.33 23.38
N ARG A 150 -42.72 0.99 24.56
CA ARG A 150 -41.54 1.11 25.41
C ARG A 150 -41.42 -0.13 26.29
N LEU A 151 -40.45 -1.00 25.99
CA LEU A 151 -40.12 -2.12 26.86
C LEU A 151 -39.02 -1.69 27.84
N GLU A 152 -39.31 -1.69 29.14
CA GLU A 152 -38.32 -1.33 30.15
C GLU A 152 -37.08 -2.24 30.05
N GLY A 153 -35.91 -1.62 29.91
CA GLY A 153 -34.63 -2.32 29.78
C GLY A 153 -34.19 -2.63 28.35
N ALA A 154 -35.06 -2.48 27.34
CA ALA A 154 -34.65 -2.64 25.95
C ALA A 154 -33.75 -1.48 25.46
N PRO A 155 -32.78 -1.74 24.57
CA PRO A 155 -31.95 -0.69 23.99
C PRO A 155 -32.78 0.17 23.02
N GLU A 156 -33.01 1.42 23.42
CA GLU A 156 -33.59 2.45 22.55
C GLU A 156 -32.47 2.98 21.62
N LEU A 157 -32.72 2.98 20.31
CA LEU A 157 -31.82 3.57 19.32
C LEU A 157 -32.27 5.01 19.04
N VAL A 158 -31.35 5.94 19.16
CA VAL A 158 -31.56 7.36 18.90
C VAL A 158 -30.80 7.81 17.65
N THR A 159 -31.25 8.90 17.06
CA THR A 159 -30.53 9.59 15.98
C THR A 159 -29.54 10.61 16.54
N TRP A 160 -28.55 10.98 15.74
CA TRP A 160 -27.57 12.05 16.03
C TRP A 160 -28.21 13.41 16.41
N THR A 161 -29.49 13.64 16.14
CA THR A 161 -30.21 14.87 16.49
C THR A 161 -30.34 15.12 17.98
N ILE A 162 -30.10 14.10 18.82
CA ILE A 162 -30.05 14.22 20.29
C ILE A 162 -28.80 14.97 20.80
N CYS A 163 -27.77 15.12 19.96
CA CYS A 163 -26.49 15.69 20.37
C CYS A 163 -26.61 17.22 20.57
N ARG A 164 -26.26 17.72 21.77
CA ARG A 164 -26.25 19.16 22.05
C ARG A 164 -25.08 19.87 21.38
N ASN A 165 -23.99 19.15 21.12
CA ASN A 165 -22.82 19.73 20.47
C ASN A 165 -23.12 20.04 18.99
N THR A 166 -23.15 21.33 18.64
CA THR A 166 -23.50 21.83 17.30
C THR A 166 -22.34 21.80 16.30
N SER A 167 -21.13 21.41 16.73
CA SER A 167 -19.97 21.37 15.84
C SER A 167 -20.07 20.20 14.86
N SER A 168 -20.55 20.48 13.65
CA SER A 168 -20.77 19.47 12.59
C SER A 168 -19.52 18.64 12.26
N ARG A 169 -18.32 19.23 12.40
CA ARG A 169 -17.04 18.54 12.18
C ARG A 169 -16.75 17.50 13.26
N LEU A 170 -17.01 17.81 14.52
CA LEU A 170 -16.75 16.91 15.64
C LEU A 170 -17.74 15.73 15.64
N LEU A 171 -19.00 16.03 15.35
CA LEU A 171 -20.06 15.05 15.21
C LEU A 171 -19.78 14.09 14.04
N ARG A 172 -19.44 14.62 12.85
CA ARG A 172 -19.07 13.79 11.69
C ARG A 172 -17.86 12.93 11.96
N ASP A 173 -16.82 13.46 12.62
CA ASP A 173 -15.66 12.66 12.99
C ASP A 173 -16.04 11.51 13.93
N GLY A 174 -17.06 11.68 14.78
CA GLY A 174 -17.59 10.63 15.66
C GLY A 174 -18.19 9.40 14.94
N PHE A 175 -18.54 9.49 13.65
CA PHE A 175 -19.10 8.38 12.86
C PHE A 175 -18.12 7.78 11.84
N VAL A 176 -16.83 8.09 11.97
CA VAL A 176 -15.77 7.71 11.03
C VAL A 176 -14.79 6.71 11.67
N SER A 177 -15.30 5.56 12.10
CA SER A 177 -14.50 4.57 12.85
C SER A 177 -13.92 3.45 12.00
N PHE A 178 -14.49 3.16 10.84
CA PHE A 178 -14.11 2.00 10.04
C PHE A 178 -13.72 2.45 8.63
N PRO A 179 -12.54 2.08 8.06
CA PRO A 179 -11.38 1.36 8.61
C PRO A 179 -10.15 2.27 8.83
N SER A 180 -9.13 1.77 9.55
CA SER A 180 -7.85 2.47 9.74
C SER A 180 -6.83 2.11 8.65
N GLY A 181 -6.53 3.02 7.71
CA GLY A 181 -5.68 2.76 6.54
C GLY A 181 -4.16 2.83 6.76
N HIS A 182 -3.66 2.75 7.99
CA HIS A 182 -2.26 3.06 8.29
C HIS A 182 -1.38 1.80 8.27
N SER A 183 -0.95 1.39 7.09
CA SER A 183 -0.04 0.25 6.93
C SER A 183 1.23 0.68 6.22
N SER A 184 2.36 0.75 6.95
CA SER A 184 3.68 1.07 6.37
C SER A 184 4.33 -0.12 5.65
N ILE A 185 3.53 -1.12 5.29
CA ILE A 185 4.00 -2.38 4.70
C ILE A 185 4.61 -2.17 3.31
N TYR A 186 4.16 -1.17 2.55
CA TYR A 186 4.81 -0.87 1.26
C TYR A 186 6.28 -0.53 1.46
N LEU A 187 6.60 0.34 2.42
CA LEU A 187 7.99 0.71 2.71
C LEU A 187 8.78 -0.51 3.20
N THR A 188 8.19 -1.38 4.02
CA THR A 188 8.81 -2.65 4.41
C THR A 188 9.16 -3.50 3.20
N LEU A 189 8.19 -3.77 2.31
CA LEU A 189 8.41 -4.58 1.10
C LEU A 189 9.48 -3.96 0.20
N TRP A 190 9.45 -2.64 0.05
CA TRP A 190 10.42 -1.90 -0.75
C TRP A 190 11.83 -1.99 -0.16
N VAL A 191 12.00 -1.74 1.15
CA VAL A 191 13.29 -1.86 1.84
C VAL A 191 13.80 -3.31 1.78
N SER A 192 12.94 -4.29 2.04
CA SER A 192 13.29 -5.71 1.92
C SER A 192 13.77 -6.07 0.52
N SER A 193 13.14 -5.51 -0.52
CA SER A 193 13.59 -5.67 -1.91
C SER A 193 15.00 -5.12 -2.10
N LYS A 194 15.27 -3.89 -1.64
CA LYS A 194 16.58 -3.23 -1.81
C LYS A 194 17.70 -3.84 -0.96
N LEU A 195 17.35 -4.45 0.17
CA LEU A 195 18.30 -5.12 1.08
C LEU A 195 18.42 -6.63 0.82
N PHE A 196 17.75 -7.15 -0.21
CA PHE A 196 17.74 -8.58 -0.55
C PHE A 196 17.26 -9.47 0.62
N ILE A 197 16.31 -8.95 1.39
CA ILE A 197 15.64 -9.70 2.44
C ILE A 197 14.44 -10.39 1.82
N ALA A 198 14.62 -11.66 1.49
CA ALA A 198 13.54 -12.53 1.03
C ALA A 198 13.47 -13.76 1.94
N PHE A 199 12.25 -14.29 2.13
CA PHE A 199 12.13 -15.65 2.65
C PHE A 199 12.88 -16.58 1.69
N PRO A 200 13.66 -17.56 2.20
CA PRO A 200 14.35 -18.51 1.35
C PRO A 200 13.34 -19.18 0.42
N ASN A 201 13.41 -18.85 -0.87
CA ASN A 201 12.62 -19.51 -1.89
C ASN A 201 13.59 -20.08 -2.90
N LEU A 202 13.47 -21.38 -3.14
CA LEU A 202 14.21 -22.06 -4.18
C LEU A 202 13.85 -21.38 -5.50
N SER A 203 14.84 -20.81 -6.20
CA SER A 203 14.58 -20.25 -7.53
C SER A 203 13.96 -21.36 -8.40
N PRO A 204 12.80 -21.14 -9.04
CA PRO A 204 12.27 -22.09 -10.01
C PRO A 204 13.03 -21.92 -11.34
N ALA A 205 14.35 -22.06 -11.31
CA ALA A 205 15.16 -22.04 -12.52
C ALA A 205 15.40 -23.47 -12.98
N HIS A 206 14.40 -24.08 -13.63
CA HIS A 206 14.54 -25.17 -14.62
C HIS A 206 15.42 -26.41 -14.33
N PHE A 207 15.91 -26.67 -13.10
CA PHE A 207 17.00 -27.63 -12.87
C PHE A 207 16.73 -28.63 -11.73
N THR A 208 15.65 -29.40 -11.81
CA THR A 208 15.46 -30.60 -10.96
C THR A 208 15.55 -31.87 -11.78
N ARG A 209 16.67 -32.10 -12.47
CA ARG A 209 17.03 -33.46 -12.91
C ARG A 209 17.93 -34.20 -11.91
N HIS A 210 18.64 -33.51 -11.00
CA HIS A 210 19.58 -34.19 -10.08
C HIS A 210 19.67 -33.56 -8.67
N VAL A 211 18.54 -33.31 -8.01
CA VAL A 211 18.51 -32.78 -6.62
C VAL A 211 19.23 -33.72 -5.62
N ARG A 212 19.25 -35.03 -5.88
CA ARG A 212 19.90 -36.01 -4.99
C ARG A 212 21.42 -36.06 -5.12
N ALA A 213 21.98 -35.62 -6.26
CA ALA A 213 23.42 -35.69 -6.52
C ALA A 213 24.19 -34.51 -5.91
N ALA A 214 23.57 -33.33 -5.80
CA ALA A 214 24.23 -32.10 -5.35
C ALA A 214 24.35 -31.95 -3.81
N SER A 215 23.64 -32.77 -3.04
CA SER A 215 23.67 -32.73 -1.57
C SER A 215 24.70 -33.67 -0.93
N PHE A 216 25.22 -34.66 -1.69
CA PHE A 216 26.16 -35.68 -1.20
C PHE A 216 27.17 -36.09 -2.29
N GLN A 217 27.77 -35.14 -3.01
CA GLN A 217 28.83 -35.49 -3.96
C GLN A 217 30.11 -35.87 -3.20
N GLN A 218 30.21 -37.15 -2.88
CA GLN A 218 31.47 -37.82 -2.61
C GLN A 218 32.17 -38.00 -3.96
N GLN A 219 33.39 -37.48 -4.11
CA GLN A 219 34.23 -37.67 -5.30
C GLN A 219 34.27 -39.16 -5.65
N PRO A 220 33.83 -39.60 -6.84
CA PRO A 220 34.28 -40.86 -7.39
C PRO A 220 35.67 -40.62 -7.97
N GLU A 221 36.66 -41.31 -7.41
CA GLU A 221 37.97 -41.52 -8.05
C GLU A 221 37.75 -42.24 -9.39
N ASP A 222 38.44 -41.74 -10.42
CA ASP A 222 38.88 -42.39 -11.66
C ASP A 222 37.86 -43.06 -12.61
N GLU A 223 37.62 -42.42 -13.77
CA GLU A 223 37.66 -43.11 -15.09
C GLU A 223 37.69 -42.10 -16.25
N GLU A 224 38.78 -42.10 -17.02
CA GLU A 224 38.98 -41.30 -18.23
C GLU A 224 38.07 -41.77 -19.39
N THR A 225 37.17 -40.91 -19.89
CA THR A 225 36.70 -40.97 -21.28
C THR A 225 36.53 -39.58 -21.89
N PRO A 226 36.89 -39.34 -23.16
CA PRO A 226 37.03 -37.98 -23.69
C PRO A 226 35.91 -37.62 -24.69
N HIS A 227 34.82 -36.97 -24.27
CA HIS A 227 33.93 -36.28 -25.24
C HIS A 227 33.24 -35.02 -24.67
N THR A 228 33.52 -33.89 -25.34
CA THR A 228 32.78 -32.61 -25.37
C THR A 228 32.53 -31.90 -24.05
N SER A 229 33.37 -30.89 -23.80
CA SER A 229 33.25 -29.87 -22.76
C SER A 229 31.99 -29.02 -22.90
N SER A 230 30.93 -29.38 -22.18
CA SER A 230 30.01 -28.41 -21.58
C SER A 230 29.95 -28.71 -20.09
N SER A 231 30.96 -28.27 -19.35
CA SER A 231 30.92 -28.24 -17.89
C SER A 231 29.77 -27.32 -17.49
N SER A 232 28.60 -27.89 -17.23
CA SER A 232 27.55 -27.18 -16.52
C SER A 232 28.10 -26.93 -15.12
N ASP A 233 28.54 -25.70 -14.85
CA ASP A 233 28.94 -25.23 -13.53
C ASP A 233 27.73 -25.28 -12.59
N THR A 234 27.40 -26.46 -12.10
CA THR A 234 26.29 -26.65 -11.16
C THR A 234 26.79 -26.35 -9.76
N ILE A 235 26.61 -25.10 -9.34
CA ILE A 235 26.87 -24.68 -7.96
C ILE A 235 25.93 -25.47 -7.03
N PRO A 236 26.42 -26.16 -5.98
CA PRO A 236 25.57 -26.91 -5.08
C PRO A 236 24.60 -25.99 -4.33
N LEU A 237 23.37 -26.46 -4.08
CA LEU A 237 22.27 -25.66 -3.52
C LEU A 237 22.65 -24.90 -2.23
N ARG A 238 23.49 -25.51 -1.38
CA ARG A 238 23.96 -24.91 -0.12
C ARG A 238 24.84 -23.68 -0.34
N GLU A 239 25.54 -23.61 -1.46
CA GLU A 239 26.45 -22.50 -1.81
C GLU A 239 25.75 -21.42 -2.65
N GLN A 240 24.51 -21.66 -3.10
CA GLN A 240 23.72 -20.71 -3.90
C GLN A 240 23.16 -19.54 -3.08
N GLY A 241 23.18 -19.60 -1.74
CA GLY A 241 22.60 -18.56 -0.90
C GLY A 241 23.16 -18.53 0.52
N ALA A 242 23.08 -17.34 1.12
CA ALA A 242 23.39 -17.12 2.52
C ALA A 242 22.24 -16.35 3.19
N ALA A 243 22.04 -16.55 4.48
CA ALA A 243 21.10 -15.75 5.24
C ALA A 243 21.54 -14.27 5.25
N PRO A 244 20.61 -13.32 5.11
CA PRO A 244 20.97 -11.90 5.17
C PRO A 244 21.49 -11.55 6.56
N PRO A 245 22.42 -10.59 6.68
CA PRO A 245 22.89 -10.10 7.98
C PRO A 245 21.72 -9.64 8.87
N THR A 246 21.74 -10.05 10.14
CA THR A 246 20.62 -9.83 11.08
C THR A 246 20.26 -8.37 11.29
N TYR A 247 21.23 -7.46 11.24
CA TYR A 247 20.99 -6.02 11.38
C TYR A 247 20.14 -5.44 10.23
N LEU A 248 20.16 -6.04 9.03
CA LEU A 248 19.30 -5.63 7.92
C LEU A 248 17.83 -5.96 8.19
N LEU A 249 17.57 -7.06 8.91
CA LEU A 249 16.22 -7.42 9.36
C LEU A 249 15.66 -6.39 10.34
N LEU A 250 16.51 -5.89 11.25
CA LEU A 250 16.13 -4.81 12.17
C LEU A 250 15.74 -3.54 11.42
N ILE A 251 16.51 -3.17 10.39
CA ILE A 251 16.20 -2.01 9.54
C ILE A 251 14.85 -2.20 8.82
N ALA A 252 14.62 -3.37 8.23
CA ALA A 252 13.37 -3.69 7.55
C ALA A 252 12.16 -3.79 8.50
N ALA A 253 12.38 -4.04 9.79
CA ALA A 253 11.32 -4.08 10.79
C ALA A 253 10.85 -2.69 11.26
N ILE A 254 11.67 -1.64 11.10
CA ILE A 254 11.35 -0.26 11.56
C ILE A 254 9.97 0.22 11.08
N PRO A 255 9.60 0.11 9.80
CA PRO A 255 8.30 0.58 9.33
C PRO A 255 7.14 -0.23 9.93
N ILE A 256 7.34 -1.53 10.18
CA ILE A 256 6.34 -2.38 10.84
C ILE A 256 6.14 -1.93 12.29
N CYS A 257 7.22 -1.78 13.05
CA CYS A 257 7.16 -1.32 14.44
C CYS A 257 6.50 0.06 14.55
N THR A 258 6.80 0.96 13.61
CA THR A 258 6.19 2.29 13.52
C THR A 258 4.68 2.19 13.25
N ALA A 259 4.26 1.33 12.31
CA ALA A 259 2.84 1.11 12.02
C ALA A 259 2.09 0.52 13.23
N VAL A 260 2.69 -0.45 13.93
CA VAL A 260 2.12 -1.04 15.15
C VAL A 260 1.97 0.02 16.24
N PHE A 261 2.99 0.85 16.47
CA PHE A 261 2.91 1.93 17.46
C PHE A 261 1.77 2.92 17.16
N ILE A 262 1.62 3.34 15.90
CA ILE A 262 0.52 4.22 15.47
C ILE A 262 -0.83 3.53 15.66
N ALA A 263 -0.95 2.24 15.30
CA ALA A 263 -2.18 1.49 15.50
C ALA A 263 -2.56 1.39 16.98
N SER A 264 -1.58 1.08 17.84
CA SER A 264 -1.77 1.04 19.30
C SER A 264 -2.18 2.40 19.86
N SER A 265 -1.61 3.50 19.37
CA SER A 265 -1.98 4.84 19.84
C SER A 265 -3.45 5.16 19.53
N ARG A 266 -3.97 4.71 18.38
CA ARG A 266 -5.38 4.90 18.00
C ARG A 266 -6.36 4.09 18.85
N TRP A 267 -5.94 2.93 19.32
CA TRP A 267 -6.71 2.14 20.29
C TRP A 267 -6.72 2.84 21.66
N VAL A 268 -5.56 3.26 22.16
CA VAL A 268 -5.42 3.94 23.47
C VAL A 268 -6.19 5.27 23.51
N ASP A 269 -6.19 6.02 22.41
CA ASP A 269 -6.93 7.29 22.28
C ASP A 269 -8.44 7.10 22.03
N ASN A 270 -8.98 5.87 22.14
CA ASN A 270 -10.39 5.53 21.93
C ASN A 270 -10.95 5.92 20.54
N ARG A 271 -10.09 5.98 19.51
CA ARG A 271 -10.48 6.45 18.17
C ARG A 271 -11.04 5.36 17.28
N HIS A 272 -10.64 4.11 17.51
CA HIS A 272 -10.99 2.98 16.66
C HIS A 272 -11.15 1.71 17.50
N PHE A 273 -12.08 0.84 17.10
CA PHE A 273 -12.12 -0.51 17.63
C PHE A 273 -10.99 -1.35 17.04
N GLY A 274 -10.62 -2.40 17.75
CA GLY A 274 -9.49 -3.28 17.41
C GLY A 274 -9.74 -4.06 16.12
N PHE A 275 -11.00 -4.45 15.89
CA PHE A 275 -11.41 -5.03 14.62
C PHE A 275 -11.20 -4.05 13.45
N ASP A 276 -11.52 -2.76 13.63
CA ASP A 276 -11.38 -1.74 12.59
C ASP A 276 -9.90 -1.48 12.26
N ILE A 277 -9.03 -1.57 13.28
CA ILE A 277 -7.57 -1.51 13.14
C ILE A 277 -7.04 -2.74 12.41
N LEU A 278 -7.48 -3.95 12.79
CA LEU A 278 -7.04 -5.19 12.17
C LEU A 278 -7.46 -5.27 10.70
N PHE A 279 -8.74 -5.00 10.42
CA PHE A 279 -9.27 -4.99 9.06
C PHE A 279 -8.57 -3.96 8.20
N GLY A 280 -8.39 -2.74 8.72
CA GLY A 280 -7.67 -1.68 8.03
C GLY A 280 -6.20 -2.04 7.76
N SER A 281 -5.54 -2.73 8.69
CA SER A 281 -4.16 -3.22 8.52
C SER A 281 -4.05 -4.30 7.44
N VAL A 282 -5.01 -5.24 7.39
CA VAL A 282 -5.09 -6.26 6.33
C VAL A 282 -5.32 -5.62 4.97
N LEU A 283 -6.28 -4.70 4.89
CA LEU A 283 -6.60 -3.97 3.66
C LEU A 283 -5.40 -3.16 3.14
N GLY A 284 -4.72 -2.43 4.04
CA GLY A 284 -3.51 -1.69 3.68
C GLY A 284 -2.35 -2.61 3.27
N THR A 285 -2.22 -3.78 3.89
CA THR A 285 -1.23 -4.80 3.51
C THR A 285 -1.50 -5.35 2.10
N LEU A 286 -2.76 -5.62 1.77
CA LEU A 286 -3.18 -6.07 0.44
C LEU A 286 -2.81 -5.05 -0.64
N PHE A 287 -3.18 -3.78 -0.46
CA PHE A 287 -2.87 -2.74 -1.44
C PHE A 287 -1.38 -2.39 -1.50
N ALA A 288 -0.65 -2.50 -0.39
CA ALA A 288 0.80 -2.42 -0.38
C ALA A 288 1.44 -3.53 -1.22
N TRP A 289 0.97 -4.77 -1.09
CA TRP A 289 1.44 -5.90 -1.89
C TRP A 289 1.12 -5.75 -3.37
N ILE A 290 -0.09 -5.28 -3.72
CA ILE A 290 -0.49 -4.98 -5.10
C ILE A 290 0.42 -3.88 -5.68
N GLY A 291 0.54 -2.75 -4.99
CA GLY A 291 1.37 -1.62 -5.43
C GLY A 291 2.85 -1.99 -5.58
N PHE A 292 3.38 -2.84 -4.70
CA PHE A 292 4.72 -3.38 -4.84
C PHE A 292 4.85 -4.27 -6.08
N SER A 293 3.97 -5.27 -6.23
CA SER A 293 4.04 -6.26 -7.31
C SER A 293 3.87 -5.66 -8.71
N LEU A 294 3.10 -4.57 -8.83
CA LEU A 294 2.90 -3.86 -10.09
C LEU A 294 4.15 -3.13 -10.59
N TYR A 295 5.03 -2.69 -9.69
CA TYR A 295 6.20 -1.87 -10.04
C TYR A 295 7.55 -2.52 -9.75
N HIS A 296 7.58 -3.57 -8.91
CA HIS A 296 8.79 -4.28 -8.53
C HIS A 296 8.71 -5.75 -8.88
N ILE A 297 9.86 -6.31 -9.23
CA ILE A 297 10.01 -7.75 -9.44
C ILE A 297 9.86 -8.44 -8.07
N PRO A 298 9.25 -9.64 -7.99
CA PRO A 298 9.08 -10.35 -6.73
C PRO A 298 10.38 -10.48 -5.92
N LEU A 299 10.27 -10.36 -4.60
CA LEU A 299 11.41 -10.39 -3.66
C LEU A 299 12.34 -11.59 -3.86
N THR A 300 11.80 -12.72 -4.32
CA THR A 300 12.51 -13.99 -4.49
C THR A 300 13.37 -14.07 -5.76
N SER A 301 13.08 -13.26 -6.77
CA SER A 301 13.67 -13.43 -8.11
C SER A 301 14.20 -12.12 -8.71
N GLY A 302 13.86 -10.98 -8.10
CA GLY A 302 14.08 -9.66 -8.69
C GLY A 302 15.43 -9.03 -8.46
N ALA A 303 16.28 -9.63 -7.63
CA ALA A 303 17.54 -9.02 -7.19
C ALA A 303 17.37 -7.54 -6.76
N GLY A 304 16.24 -7.21 -6.13
CA GLY A 304 15.91 -5.87 -5.67
C GLY A 304 15.50 -4.85 -6.74
N TRP A 305 15.32 -5.25 -7.99
CA TRP A 305 15.05 -4.34 -9.11
C TRP A 305 13.56 -4.06 -9.33
N ALA A 306 13.28 -2.85 -9.82
CA ALA A 306 11.98 -2.51 -10.38
C ALA A 306 11.80 -3.13 -11.78
N TRP A 307 10.54 -3.26 -12.22
CA TRP A 307 10.24 -3.61 -13.61
C TRP A 307 10.83 -2.57 -14.57
N GLY A 308 11.21 -2.99 -15.78
CA GLY A 308 11.71 -2.09 -16.82
C GLY A 308 10.63 -1.15 -17.37
N PRO A 309 11.04 -0.15 -18.18
CA PRO A 309 10.10 0.74 -18.84
C PRO A 309 9.17 -0.03 -19.81
N ARG A 310 7.98 0.55 -20.01
CA ARG A 310 7.01 0.02 -20.98
C ARG A 310 7.57 0.15 -22.40
N SER A 311 7.21 -0.79 -23.28
CA SER A 311 7.48 -0.68 -24.71
C SER A 311 6.76 0.50 -25.33
N ARG A 312 7.29 1.01 -26.45
CA ARG A 312 6.69 2.18 -27.14
C ARG A 312 5.30 1.85 -27.70
N HIS A 313 5.11 0.62 -28.17
CA HIS A 313 3.89 0.18 -28.86
C HIS A 313 2.76 -0.19 -27.90
N LEU A 314 3.09 -0.61 -26.67
CA LEU A 314 2.14 -1.02 -25.64
C LEU A 314 2.08 -0.02 -24.48
N ALA A 315 2.61 1.19 -24.64
CA ALA A 315 2.75 2.17 -23.56
C ALA A 315 1.41 2.53 -22.88
N PHE A 316 0.31 2.55 -23.64
CA PHE A 316 -1.02 2.94 -23.18
C PHE A 316 -1.96 1.75 -22.95
N PHE A 317 -1.84 0.68 -23.74
CA PHE A 317 -2.72 -0.47 -23.65
C PHE A 317 -2.05 -1.70 -24.28
N ALA A 318 -2.07 -2.81 -23.55
CA ALA A 318 -1.80 -4.13 -24.11
C ALA A 318 -3.11 -4.92 -24.04
N GLY A 319 -3.58 -5.37 -25.20
CA GLY A 319 -4.78 -6.20 -25.28
C GLY A 319 -4.59 -7.57 -24.61
N VAL A 320 -5.68 -8.35 -24.56
CA VAL A 320 -5.61 -9.75 -24.13
C VAL A 320 -4.72 -10.52 -25.11
N GLY A 321 -3.77 -11.32 -24.58
CA GLY A 321 -2.84 -12.12 -25.36
C GLY A 321 -1.40 -11.61 -25.36
N PHE A 322 -1.13 -10.41 -24.85
CA PHE A 322 0.24 -9.91 -24.66
C PHE A 322 0.81 -10.34 -23.29
N PRO A 323 1.95 -11.03 -23.22
CA PRO A 323 2.53 -11.51 -21.96
C PRO A 323 3.03 -10.42 -21.02
N THR A 324 3.38 -9.22 -21.53
CA THR A 324 3.89 -8.12 -20.70
C THR A 324 3.84 -6.78 -21.44
N TYR A 325 3.90 -5.69 -20.68
CA TYR A 325 4.08 -4.31 -21.16
C TYR A 325 5.54 -3.94 -21.42
N GLY A 326 6.51 -4.82 -21.15
CA GLY A 326 7.94 -4.52 -21.17
C GLY A 326 8.59 -4.45 -22.56
N CYS A 327 9.76 -3.79 -22.63
CA CYS A 327 10.54 -3.58 -23.86
C CYS A 327 11.03 -4.86 -24.56
N ALA A 328 11.03 -6.02 -23.89
CA ALA A 328 11.36 -7.31 -24.52
C ALA A 328 10.42 -7.68 -25.68
N MET A 329 9.25 -7.04 -25.75
CA MET A 329 8.30 -7.19 -26.86
C MET A 329 8.79 -6.51 -28.14
N ASP A 330 9.58 -5.45 -28.03
CA ASP A 330 10.11 -4.71 -29.18
C ASP A 330 11.16 -5.57 -29.92
N GLU A 331 11.96 -6.34 -29.18
CA GLU A 331 12.93 -7.30 -29.74
C GLU A 331 12.26 -8.51 -30.41
N HIS A 332 11.18 -9.02 -29.81
CA HIS A 332 10.41 -10.12 -30.39
C HIS A 332 9.75 -9.70 -31.72
N GLN A 333 9.19 -8.49 -31.78
CA GLN A 333 8.52 -7.99 -32.98
C GLN A 333 9.52 -7.67 -34.11
N HIS A 334 10.72 -7.20 -33.75
CA HIS A 334 11.80 -6.98 -34.71
C HIS A 334 12.36 -8.29 -35.28
N ARG A 335 12.29 -9.40 -34.51
CA ARG A 335 12.64 -10.75 -34.96
C ARG A 335 11.54 -11.45 -35.76
N SER A 336 10.26 -11.13 -35.51
CA SER A 336 9.13 -11.81 -36.16
C SER A 336 8.67 -11.17 -37.47
N GLY A 337 9.20 -10.01 -37.87
CA GLY A 337 9.28 -9.61 -39.30
C GLY A 337 7.98 -9.57 -40.12
N GLU A 338 6.80 -9.52 -39.52
CA GLU A 338 5.55 -9.26 -40.25
C GLU A 338 5.07 -7.84 -40.00
N ALA A 339 5.18 -7.04 -41.06
CA ALA A 339 4.60 -5.72 -41.17
C ALA A 339 3.08 -5.79 -40.98
N LEU A 340 2.54 -5.00 -40.05
CA LEU A 340 1.12 -4.64 -40.10
C LEU A 340 0.92 -3.72 -41.33
N PRO A 341 0.04 -4.07 -42.29
CA PRO A 341 -0.34 -3.14 -43.34
C PRO A 341 -1.05 -1.92 -42.74
N GLN A 342 -0.81 -0.78 -43.37
CA GLN A 342 -1.19 0.58 -42.93
C GLN A 342 -2.67 0.78 -42.64
#